data_AF-A0A955BKK3-F1
#
_entry.id   AF-A0A955BKK3-F1
#
_cell.length_a   1.000
_cell.length_b   1.000
_cell.length_c   1.000
_cell.angle_alpha   90.00
_cell.angle_beta   90.00
_cell.angle_gamma   90.00
#
_symmetry.space_group_name_H-M   'P 1'
#
loop_
_entity.id
_entity.type
_entity.pdbx_description
1 polymer ?
#
loop_
_entity_poly.entity_id
_entity_poly.type
_entity_poly.pdbx_seq_one_letter_code
_entity_poly.pdbx_strand_id
1 'polypeptide(L)'
;MLPRLCLLTCVLLGSGLSAIAHAKPFLIPVGAAKVDITPEVPVRLSGYGNRRVEATEAAQRIWAKALAIGDEHTGGRAILLT
;
A
#
# COMPACT_ATOMS: atom_id res chain seq x y z
N MET A 1 -23.67 -18.95 -55.46
CA MET A 1 -23.11 -19.71 -54.30
C MET A 1 -21.94 -19.00 -53.61
N LEU A 2 -21.26 -18.03 -54.26
CA LEU A 2 -20.16 -17.24 -53.67
C LEU A 2 -20.47 -16.32 -52.46
N PRO A 3 -21.64 -15.64 -52.31
CA PRO A 3 -21.80 -14.63 -51.25
C PRO A 3 -21.94 -15.24 -49.84
N ARG A 4 -22.40 -16.50 -49.75
CA ARG A 4 -22.49 -17.23 -48.48
C ARG A 4 -21.13 -17.69 -47.96
N LEU A 5 -20.16 -17.93 -48.86
CA LEU A 5 -18.81 -18.36 -48.51
C LEU A 5 -17.97 -17.18 -47.98
N CYS A 6 -18.09 -16.00 -48.57
CA CYS A 6 -17.45 -14.77 -48.06
C CYS A 6 -17.96 -14.36 -46.68
N LEU A 7 -19.26 -14.54 -46.40
CA LEU A 7 -19.84 -14.17 -45.11
C LEU A 7 -19.31 -15.07 -43.97
N LEU A 8 -19.14 -16.37 -44.24
CA LEU A 8 -18.58 -17.32 -43.27
C LEU A 8 -17.10 -17.05 -42.97
N THR A 9 -16.30 -16.67 -43.97
CA THR A 9 -14.89 -16.32 -43.77
C THR A 9 -14.70 -15.04 -42.95
N CYS A 10 -15.57 -14.03 -43.10
CA CYS A 10 -15.52 -12.82 -42.26
C CYS A 10 -15.86 -13.11 -40.78
N VAL A 11 -16.80 -14.03 -40.52
CA VAL A 11 -17.18 -14.41 -39.14
C VAL A 11 -16.07 -15.21 -38.45
N LEU A 12 -15.38 -16.09 -39.19
CA LEU A 12 -14.27 -16.89 -38.65
C LEU A 12 -13.01 -16.05 -38.38
N LEU A 13 -12.69 -15.06 -39.21
CA LEU A 13 -11.58 -14.12 -38.93
C LEU A 13 -11.92 -13.09 -37.84
N GLY A 14 -13.17 -12.64 -37.72
CA GLY A 14 -13.59 -11.68 -36.70
C GLY A 14 -13.60 -12.22 -35.27
N SER A 15 -13.64 -13.54 -35.09
CA SER A 15 -13.69 -14.20 -33.78
C SER A 15 -12.32 -14.42 -33.13
N GLY A 16 -11.24 -14.36 -33.92
CA GLY A 16 -9.88 -14.66 -33.44
C GLY A 16 -9.14 -13.50 -32.77
N LEU A 17 -9.67 -12.26 -32.85
CA LEU A 17 -8.93 -11.05 -32.47
C LEU A 17 -9.31 -10.47 -31.09
N SER A 18 -10.28 -11.04 -30.38
CA SER A 18 -10.90 -10.39 -29.21
C SER A 18 -10.59 -11.04 -27.86
N ALA A 19 -9.36 -11.53 -27.67
CA ALA A 19 -8.90 -12.02 -26.36
C ALA A 19 -7.53 -11.43 -25.99
N ILE A 20 -7.45 -10.10 -25.90
CA ILE A 20 -6.40 -9.48 -25.10
C ILE A 20 -6.81 -9.68 -23.64
N ALA A 21 -6.29 -10.73 -23.00
CA ALA A 21 -6.47 -10.93 -21.57
C ALA A 21 -5.94 -9.69 -20.83
N HIS A 22 -6.84 -8.89 -20.27
CA HIS A 22 -6.46 -7.83 -19.35
C HIS A 22 -5.96 -8.50 -18.07
N ALA A 23 -4.63 -8.61 -17.94
CA ALA A 23 -4.03 -9.03 -16.68
C ALA A 23 -4.48 -8.04 -15.60
N LYS A 24 -5.27 -8.52 -14.64
CA LYS A 24 -5.69 -7.70 -13.50
C LYS A 24 -4.41 -7.22 -12.79
N PRO A 25 -4.26 -5.91 -12.53
CA PRO A 25 -3.08 -5.41 -11.83
C PRO A 25 -2.95 -6.14 -10.48
N PHE A 26 -1.75 -6.63 -10.22
CA PHE A 26 -1.41 -7.23 -8.94
C PHE A 26 -1.24 -6.08 -7.92
N LEU A 27 -2.24 -5.91 -7.07
CA LEU A 27 -2.25 -4.89 -6.03
C LEU A 27 -1.97 -5.55 -4.68
N ILE A 28 -1.14 -4.90 -3.88
CA ILE A 28 -0.85 -5.29 -2.50
C ILE A 28 -1.70 -4.40 -1.59
N PRO A 29 -2.55 -4.96 -0.71
CA PRO A 29 -3.26 -4.17 0.28
C PRO A 29 -2.27 -3.52 1.26
N VAL A 30 -2.35 -2.20 1.37
CA VAL A 30 -1.52 -1.40 2.27
C VAL A 30 -2.39 -0.50 3.13
N GLY A 31 -2.18 -0.55 4.45
CA GLY A 31 -2.80 0.35 5.41
C GLY A 31 -1.77 1.30 6.02
N ALA A 32 -2.15 2.57 6.21
CA ALA A 32 -1.32 3.57 6.88
C ALA A 32 -2.03 4.09 8.13
N ALA A 33 -1.30 4.21 9.24
CA ALA A 33 -1.81 4.74 10.50
C ALA A 33 -0.77 5.63 11.19
N LYS A 34 -1.25 6.52 12.04
CA LYS A 34 -0.41 7.46 12.80
C LYS A 34 -1.09 7.79 14.13
N VAL A 35 -0.34 7.72 15.23
CA VAL A 35 -0.81 8.03 16.59
C VAL A 35 0.16 8.99 17.27
N ASP A 36 -0.39 9.98 17.97
CA ASP A 36 0.40 10.92 18.75
C ASP A 36 0.94 10.23 20.00
N ILE A 37 2.26 10.25 20.16
CA ILE A 37 2.96 9.65 21.30
C ILE A 37 3.77 10.70 22.07
N THR A 38 3.43 11.97 21.91
CA THR A 38 4.10 13.05 22.65
C THR A 38 3.80 12.90 24.14
N PRO A 39 4.83 12.86 25.01
CA PRO A 39 4.62 12.76 26.45
C PRO A 39 3.74 13.90 26.98
N GLU A 40 2.83 13.55 27.88
CA GLU A 40 1.93 14.52 28.55
C GLU A 40 2.53 15.07 29.85
N VAL A 41 3.62 14.48 30.32
CA VAL A 41 4.37 14.90 31.51
C VAL A 41 5.80 15.23 31.13
N PRO A 42 6.50 16.07 31.93
CA PRO A 42 7.91 16.32 31.71
C PRO A 42 8.74 15.03 31.68
N VAL A 43 9.69 14.95 30.75
CA VAL A 43 10.56 13.78 30.59
C VAL A 43 12.02 14.17 30.37
N ARG A 44 12.93 13.29 30.78
CA ARG A 44 14.35 13.34 30.43
C ARG A 44 14.54 13.02 28.95
N LEU A 45 15.30 13.85 28.24
CA LEU A 45 15.61 13.60 26.83
C LEU A 45 16.62 12.45 26.67
N SER A 46 16.25 11.46 25.86
CA SER A 46 17.16 10.38 25.45
C SER A 46 18.19 10.90 24.45
N GLY A 47 19.45 10.48 24.59
CA GLY A 47 20.57 10.97 23.75
C GLY A 47 21.22 12.28 24.22
N TYR A 48 20.63 12.98 25.20
CA TYR A 48 21.17 14.22 25.77
C TYR A 48 21.78 14.00 27.16
N GLY A 49 22.78 13.13 27.25
CA GLY A 49 23.33 12.66 28.55
C GLY A 49 23.85 13.75 29.49
N ASN A 50 24.33 14.88 28.95
CA ASN A 50 24.79 16.02 29.76
C ASN A 50 23.63 16.89 30.30
N ARG A 51 22.42 16.76 29.73
CA ARG A 51 21.25 17.50 30.19
C ARG A 51 20.58 16.75 31.33
N ARG A 52 20.62 17.35 32.52
CA ARG A 52 20.04 16.76 33.74
C ARG A 52 18.61 17.21 34.02
N VAL A 53 18.20 18.35 33.47
CA VAL A 53 16.85 18.91 33.61
C VAL A 53 15.91 18.34 32.56
N GLU A 54 14.67 18.08 32.94
CA GLU A 54 13.62 17.56 32.08
C GLU A 54 13.23 18.54 30.96
N ALA A 55 12.64 18.01 29.90
CA ALA A 55 11.92 18.78 28.91
C ALA A 55 10.45 18.86 29.34
N THR A 56 9.93 20.08 29.46
CA THR A 56 8.55 20.36 29.85
C THR A 56 7.64 20.66 28.66
N GLU A 57 8.23 20.85 27.48
CA GLU A 57 7.52 21.21 26.25
C GLU A 57 8.12 20.46 25.05
N ALA A 58 7.30 20.26 24.02
CA ALA A 58 7.72 19.70 22.75
C ALA A 58 7.47 20.73 21.64
N ALA A 59 8.51 21.07 20.88
CA ALA A 59 8.39 22.00 19.76
C ALA A 59 7.48 21.46 18.65
N GLN A 60 7.37 20.13 18.53
CA GLN A 60 6.52 19.42 17.58
C GLN A 60 5.96 18.17 18.26
N ARG A 61 4.81 17.69 17.78
CA ARG A 61 4.24 16.42 18.24
C ARG A 61 5.09 15.24 17.72
N ILE A 62 5.30 14.26 18.58
CA ILE A 62 5.98 13.00 18.30
C ILE A 62 4.93 11.99 17.84
N TRP A 63 5.24 11.23 16.80
CA TRP A 63 4.27 10.34 16.17
C TRP A 63 4.83 8.95 15.99
N ALA A 64 4.10 7.95 16.44
CA ALA A 64 4.29 6.58 15.97
C ALA A 64 3.53 6.44 14.66
N LYS A 65 4.21 5.96 13.63
CA LYS A 65 3.60 5.66 12.32
C LYS A 65 3.70 4.18 12.03
N ALA A 66 2.67 3.65 11.38
CA ALA A 66 2.62 2.26 10.97
C ALA A 66 2.25 2.14 9.49
N LEU A 67 2.96 1.26 8.78
CA LEU A 67 2.61 0.80 7.45
C LEU A 67 2.36 -0.71 7.50
N ALA A 68 1.10 -1.11 7.33
CA ALA A 68 0.69 -2.51 7.29
C ALA A 68 0.63 -2.98 5.82
N ILE A 69 1.30 -4.08 5.52
CA ILE A 69 1.38 -4.66 4.18
C ILE A 69 0.82 -6.08 4.26
N GLY A 70 -0.23 -6.36 3.50
CA GLY A 70 -0.85 -7.68 3.42
C GLY A 70 -0.58 -8.35 2.08
N ASP A 71 -0.53 -9.67 2.07
CA ASP A 71 -0.53 -10.48 0.86
C ASP A 71 -1.77 -11.38 0.89
N GLU A 72 -2.74 -11.13 0.01
CA GLU A 72 -3.96 -11.93 -0.09
C GLU A 72 -3.70 -13.31 -0.70
N HIS A 73 -2.60 -13.49 -1.44
CA HIS A 73 -2.29 -14.75 -2.11
C HIS A 73 -1.64 -15.75 -1.16
N THR A 74 -0.66 -15.30 -0.36
CA THR A 74 0.04 -16.18 0.61
C THR A 74 -0.53 -16.08 2.03
N GLY A 75 -1.33 -15.04 2.33
CA GLY A 75 -1.76 -14.71 3.68
C GLY A 75 -0.69 -14.00 4.52
N GLY A 76 0.45 -13.66 3.93
CA GLY A 76 1.55 -12.94 4.59
C GLY A 76 1.13 -11.57 5.09
N ARG A 77 1.69 -11.15 6.23
CA ARG A 77 1.43 -9.84 6.86
C ARG A 77 2.72 -9.27 7.44
N ALA A 78 3.00 -8.01 7.14
CA ALA A 78 4.13 -7.28 7.70
C ALA A 78 3.69 -5.90 8.20
N ILE A 79 4.34 -5.41 9.25
CA ILE A 79 4.14 -4.07 9.78
C ILE A 79 5.50 -3.39 9.94
N LEU A 80 5.66 -2.22 9.33
CA LEU A 80 6.78 -1.31 9.59
C LEU A 80 6.32 -0.25 10.61
N LEU A 81 7.05 -0.14 11.71
CA LEU A 81 6.86 0.91 12.71
C LEU A 81 8.04 1.88 12.70
N THR A 82 7.73 3.18 12.75
CA THR A 82 8.71 4.27 12.85
C THR A 82 8.26 5.31 13.84
#